data_AF-A0AAV4BXI6-F1
#
_entry.id   AF-A0AAV4BXI6-F1
#
_cell.length_a   1.000
_cell.length_b   1.000
_cell.length_c   1.000
_cell.angle_alpha   90.00
_cell.angle_beta   90.00
_cell.angle_gamma   90.00
#
_symmetry.space_group_name_H-M   'P 1'
#
loop_
_entity.id
_entity.type
_entity.pdbx_description
1 polymer ?
#
loop_
_entity_poly.entity_id
_entity_poly.type
_entity_poly.pdbx_seq_one_letter_code
_entity_poly.pdbx_strand_id
1 'polypeptide(L)'
;MSRSRVYQWCTWFWEGRTSLGDEPKSGRPKTSTNEENTTRFDELIRCDRRMKIREIALKLKIPKSTVHEIVHDTLGYRKVSARWVPKC
;
A
#
# COMPACT_ATOMS: atom_id res chain seq x y z
N MET A 1 9.15 -27.75 14.93
CA MET A 1 9.26 -27.58 13.46
C MET A 1 9.03 -28.94 12.79
N SER A 2 8.34 -28.99 11.65
CA SER A 2 8.16 -30.27 10.92
C SER A 2 9.49 -30.73 10.31
N ARG A 3 9.71 -32.06 10.22
CA ARG A 3 10.93 -32.64 9.62
C ARG A 3 11.25 -32.05 8.25
N SER A 4 10.25 -31.85 7.40
CA SER A 4 10.41 -31.27 6.06
C SER A 4 11.01 -29.87 6.06
N ARG A 5 10.66 -29.03 7.06
CA ARG A 5 11.23 -27.67 7.19
C ARG A 5 12.68 -27.73 7.64
N VAL A 6 13.04 -28.67 8.51
CA VAL A 6 14.43 -28.88 8.94
C VAL A 6 15.31 -29.28 7.75
N TYR A 7 14.86 -30.20 6.91
CA TYR A 7 15.59 -30.58 5.70
C TYR A 7 15.76 -29.41 4.72
N GLN A 8 14.69 -28.63 4.50
CA GLN A 8 14.74 -27.46 3.62
C GLN A 8 15.74 -26.40 4.10
N TRP A 9 15.77 -26.12 5.41
CA TRP A 9 16.76 -25.21 6.01
C TRP A 9 18.19 -25.74 5.90
N CYS A 10 18.41 -27.04 6.12
CA CYS A 10 19.72 -27.65 5.90
C CYS A 10 20.17 -27.52 4.43
N THR A 11 19.28 -27.77 3.47
CA THR A 11 19.58 -27.60 2.04
C THR A 11 19.96 -26.16 1.71
N TRP A 12 19.19 -25.17 2.17
CA TRP A 12 19.52 -23.75 1.96
C TRP A 12 20.87 -23.35 2.57
N PHE A 13 21.21 -23.91 3.74
CA PHE A 13 22.49 -23.66 4.38
C PHE A 13 23.66 -24.23 3.55
N TRP A 14 23.52 -25.45 3.03
CA TRP A 14 24.51 -26.07 2.13
C TRP A 14 24.62 -25.34 0.79
N GLU A 15 23.52 -24.79 0.28
CA GLU A 15 23.48 -23.97 -0.94
C GLU A 15 24.03 -22.54 -0.74
N GLY A 16 24.50 -22.19 0.46
CA GLY A 16 25.15 -20.90 0.74
C GLY A 16 24.19 -19.72 0.87
N ARG A 17 22.88 -19.97 1.10
CA ARG A 17 21.90 -18.92 1.34
C ARG A 17 22.26 -18.14 2.61
N THR A 18 22.64 -16.89 2.43
CA THR A 18 23.00 -15.96 3.52
C THR A 18 21.81 -15.13 4.01
N SER A 19 20.67 -15.15 3.29
CA SER A 19 19.46 -14.44 3.68
C SER A 19 18.67 -15.20 4.75
N LEU A 20 18.66 -14.65 5.97
CA LEU A 20 17.86 -15.14 7.09
C LEU A 20 16.41 -14.63 7.09
N GLY A 21 16.12 -13.66 6.22
CA GLY A 21 14.79 -13.08 6.08
C GLY A 21 13.85 -13.96 5.26
N ASP A 22 12.56 -13.85 5.55
CA ASP A 22 11.51 -14.40 4.71
C ASP A 22 11.64 -13.85 3.27
N GLU A 23 11.50 -14.72 2.29
CA GLU A 23 11.31 -14.29 0.91
C GLU A 23 10.06 -13.42 0.77
N PRO A 24 10.02 -12.50 -0.21
CA PRO A 24 8.84 -11.68 -0.47
C PRO A 24 7.64 -12.59 -0.69
N LYS A 25 6.74 -12.62 0.29
CA LYS A 25 5.50 -13.39 0.21
C LYS A 25 4.62 -12.75 -0.83
N SER A 26 4.14 -13.55 -1.79
CA SER A 26 3.06 -13.15 -2.68
C SER A 26 1.80 -12.91 -1.84
N GLY A 27 1.59 -11.67 -1.42
CA GLY A 27 0.32 -11.23 -0.84
C GLY A 27 -0.78 -11.21 -1.89
N ARG A 28 -2.03 -11.01 -1.46
CA ARG A 28 -3.13 -10.74 -2.39
C ARG A 28 -2.77 -9.49 -3.21
N PRO A 29 -2.77 -9.54 -4.55
CA PRO A 29 -2.55 -8.34 -5.34
C PRO A 29 -3.63 -7.32 -4.96
N LYS A 30 -3.21 -6.07 -4.70
CA LYS A 30 -4.12 -4.96 -4.38
C LYS A 30 -4.88 -4.56 -5.63
N THR A 31 -5.83 -5.39 -6.06
CA THR A 31 -6.70 -5.17 -7.22
C THR A 31 -7.73 -4.06 -6.99
N SER A 32 -7.74 -3.42 -5.82
CA SER A 32 -8.71 -2.38 -5.47
C SER A 32 -8.35 -0.98 -6.00
N THR A 33 -7.13 -0.77 -6.50
CA THR A 33 -6.68 0.55 -6.95
C THR A 33 -6.83 0.66 -8.46
N ASN A 34 -8.03 1.05 -8.92
CA ASN A 34 -8.25 1.43 -10.31
C ASN A 34 -7.47 2.72 -10.60
N GLU A 35 -6.67 2.76 -11.67
CA GLU A 35 -5.85 3.92 -12.04
C GLU A 35 -6.71 5.18 -12.22
N GLU A 36 -7.93 5.04 -12.73
CA GLU A 36 -8.90 6.13 -12.85
C GLU A 36 -9.27 6.76 -11.49
N ASN A 37 -9.39 5.95 -10.44
CA ASN A 37 -9.71 6.44 -9.11
C ASN A 37 -8.53 7.20 -8.50
N THR A 38 -7.29 6.78 -8.83
CA THR A 38 -6.07 7.46 -8.36
C THR A 38 -5.89 8.83 -8.99
N THR A 39 -6.15 8.96 -10.29
CA THR A 39 -6.07 10.21 -11.04
C THR A 39 -7.13 11.21 -10.55
N ARG A 40 -8.39 10.78 -10.46
CA ARG A 40 -9.48 11.62 -9.91
C ARG A 40 -9.21 12.06 -8.46
N PHE A 41 -8.58 11.21 -7.66
CA PHE A 41 -8.21 11.56 -6.29
C PHE A 41 -7.13 12.65 -6.26
N ASP A 42 -6.09 12.53 -7.09
CA ASP A 42 -5.02 13.51 -7.20
C ASP A 42 -5.55 14.88 -7.65
N GLU A 43 -6.44 14.90 -8.64
CA GLU A 43 -7.14 16.12 -9.08
C GLU A 43 -7.94 16.78 -7.96
N LEU A 44 -8.74 16.00 -7.20
CA LEU A 44 -9.53 16.52 -6.08
C LEU A 44 -8.67 17.17 -5.00
N ILE A 45 -7.55 16.54 -4.63
CA ILE A 45 -6.62 17.08 -3.64
C ILE A 45 -5.88 18.32 -4.17
N ARG A 46 -5.53 18.34 -5.46
CA ARG A 46 -4.89 19.51 -6.07
C ARG A 46 -5.81 20.71 -6.07
N CYS A 47 -7.11 20.51 -6.30
CA CYS A 47 -8.12 21.57 -6.22
C CYS A 47 -8.35 22.05 -4.78
N ASP A 48 -8.48 21.13 -3.82
CA ASP A 48 -8.62 21.47 -2.40
C ASP A 48 -7.76 20.57 -1.50
N ARG A 49 -6.61 21.11 -1.10
CA ARG A 49 -5.65 20.41 -0.24
C ARG A 49 -6.15 20.19 1.19
N ARG A 50 -7.32 20.69 1.59
CA ARG A 50 -7.88 20.51 2.94
C ARG A 50 -9.01 19.48 3.02
N MET A 51 -9.45 18.93 1.89
CA MET A 51 -10.55 17.95 1.83
C MET A 51 -10.39 16.79 2.83
N LYS A 52 -11.53 16.32 3.36
CA LYS A 52 -11.57 15.17 4.27
C LYS A 52 -11.68 13.87 3.48
N ILE A 53 -11.09 12.79 4.00
CA ILE A 53 -11.15 11.45 3.40
C ILE A 53 -12.59 11.00 3.18
N ARG A 54 -13.50 11.33 4.11
CA ARG A 54 -14.93 10.99 4.00
C ARG A 54 -15.60 11.69 2.82
N GLU A 55 -15.28 12.96 2.58
CA GLU A 55 -15.84 13.72 1.45
C GLU A 55 -15.33 13.15 0.12
N ILE A 56 -14.04 12.78 0.06
CA ILE A 56 -13.45 12.18 -1.13
C ILE A 56 -14.05 10.80 -1.40
N ALA A 57 -14.23 9.97 -0.36
CA ALA A 57 -14.90 8.68 -0.47
C ALA A 57 -16.33 8.80 -1.03
N LEU A 58 -17.09 9.81 -0.58
CA LEU A 58 -18.43 10.09 -1.09
C LEU A 58 -18.41 10.55 -2.56
N LYS A 59 -17.47 11.42 -2.93
CA LYS A 59 -17.33 11.92 -4.32
C LYS A 59 -16.93 10.81 -5.29
N LEU A 60 -15.99 9.96 -4.90
CA LEU A 60 -15.50 8.86 -5.73
C LEU A 60 -16.41 7.62 -5.66
N LYS A 61 -17.35 7.57 -4.70
CA LYS A 61 -18.20 6.40 -4.39
C LYS A 61 -17.39 5.14 -4.08
N ILE A 62 -16.31 5.31 -3.33
CA ILE A 62 -15.37 4.23 -2.96
C ILE A 62 -15.38 4.09 -1.43
N PRO A 63 -15.21 2.87 -0.88
CA PRO A 63 -15.04 2.70 0.55
C PRO A 63 -13.83 3.47 1.09
N LYS A 64 -13.98 4.00 2.32
CA LYS A 64 -12.96 4.80 3.01
C LYS A 64 -11.61 4.07 3.13
N SER A 65 -11.64 2.75 3.31
CA SER A 65 -10.43 1.91 3.39
C SER A 65 -9.57 2.02 2.13
N THR A 66 -10.17 1.87 0.96
CA THR A 66 -9.47 2.01 -0.32
C THR A 66 -8.95 3.42 -0.53
N VAL A 67 -9.68 4.45 -0.10
CA VAL A 67 -9.17 5.83 -0.16
C VAL A 67 -7.91 6.00 0.70
N HIS A 68 -7.87 5.40 1.89
CA HIS A 68 -6.67 5.41 2.74
C HIS A 68 -5.47 4.73 2.06
N GLU A 69 -5.69 3.57 1.42
CA GLU A 69 -4.65 2.87 0.66
C GLU A 69 -4.13 3.72 -0.51
N ILE A 70 -5.04 4.32 -1.29
CA ILE A 70 -4.67 5.20 -2.42
C ILE A 70 -3.82 6.38 -1.95
N VAL A 71 -4.24 7.04 -0.85
CA VAL A 71 -3.51 8.19 -0.28
C VAL A 71 -2.10 7.80 0.12
N HIS A 72 -1.94 6.71 0.87
CA HIS A 72 -0.70 6.43 1.57
C HIS A 72 0.26 5.54 0.79
N ASP A 73 -0.28 4.55 0.09
CA ASP A 73 0.51 3.52 -0.59
C ASP A 73 0.72 3.83 -2.06
N THR A 74 -0.28 4.43 -2.72
CA THR A 74 -0.22 4.70 -4.17
C THR A 74 0.30 6.10 -4.48
N LEU A 75 -0.31 7.14 -3.91
CA LEU A 75 0.03 8.54 -4.21
C LEU A 75 1.03 9.13 -3.20
N GLY A 76 1.26 8.46 -2.08
CA GLY A 76 2.22 8.90 -1.08
C GLY A 76 1.89 10.22 -0.38
N TYR A 77 0.63 10.63 -0.29
CA TYR A 77 0.25 11.82 0.46
C TYR A 77 0.24 11.59 1.99
N ARG A 78 0.50 12.67 2.74
CA ARG A 78 0.31 12.77 4.18
C ARG A 78 -0.44 14.05 4.54
N LYS A 79 -1.10 14.06 5.71
CA LYS A 79 -1.80 15.25 6.22
C LYS A 79 -0.92 16.00 7.22
N VAL A 80 -0.59 17.26 6.94
CA VAL A 80 0.23 18.16 7.79
C VAL A 80 -0.54 19.45 8.02
N SER A 81 -0.86 19.77 9.27
CA SER A 81 -1.65 20.97 9.64
C SER A 81 -2.91 21.13 8.77
N ALA A 82 -3.73 20.08 8.75
CA ALA A 82 -4.94 19.93 7.95
C ALA A 82 -4.77 19.98 6.41
N ARG A 83 -3.56 20.11 5.87
CA ARG A 83 -3.26 20.10 4.43
C ARG A 83 -2.66 18.78 3.96
N TRP A 84 -3.04 18.33 2.77
CA TRP A 84 -2.39 17.23 2.09
C TRP A 84 -1.07 17.68 1.45
N VAL A 85 -0.02 16.91 1.72
CA VAL A 85 1.35 17.16 1.24
C VAL A 85 1.94 15.84 0.75
N PRO A 86 2.60 15.80 -0.42
CA PRO A 86 3.35 14.62 -0.84
C PRO A 86 4.37 14.23 0.23
N LYS A 87 4.53 12.94 0.48
CA LYS A 87 5.66 12.41 1.25
C LYS A 87 6.90 12.59 0.36
N CYS A 88 7.89 13.28 0.92
CA CYS A 88 9.24 13.35 0.37
C CYS A 88 9.91 11.98 0.51
#